data_AF-A0A2V8M9G1-F1
#
_entry.id   AF-A0A2V8M9G1-F1
#
_cell.length_a   1.000
_cell.length_b   1.000
_cell.length_c   1.000
_cell.angle_alpha   90.00
_cell.angle_beta   90.00
_cell.angle_gamma   90.00
#
_symmetry.space_group_name_H-M   'P 1'
#
loop_
_entity.id
_entity.type
_entity.pdbx_description
1 polymer ?
#
loop_
_entity_poly.entity_id
_entity_poly.type
_entity_poly.pdbx_seq_one_letter_code
_entity_poly.pdbx_strand_id
1 'polypeptide(L)' 'MNPLVEESLVILAAGGLSPDRLPAGTKARAELYDTMHENRVRRLVAIGFREREAEELSTLHTPNFM' A
#
# COMPACT_ATOMS: atom_id res chain seq x y z
N MET A 1 6.34 9.26 -5.01
CA MET A 1 6.43 8.63 -3.68
C MET A 1 7.68 9.15 -2.99
N ASN A 2 7.66 9.39 -1.68
CA ASN A 2 8.84 9.87 -0.95
C ASN A 2 9.69 8.66 -0.51
N PRO A 3 10.95 8.51 -0.99
CA PRO A 3 11.79 7.36 -0.67
C PRO A 3 12.00 7.14 0.84
N LEU A 4 12.11 8.22 1.61
CA LEU A 4 12.31 8.12 3.07
C LEU A 4 11.09 7.54 3.77
N VAL A 5 9.88 7.80 3.26
CA VAL A 5 8.65 7.21 3.80
C VAL A 5 8.60 5.72 3.46
N GLU A 6 8.93 5.35 2.22
CA GLU A 6 8.97 3.95 1.78
C GLU A 6 9.97 3.11 2.58
N GLU A 7 11.16 3.65 2.83
CA GLU A 7 12.21 3.01 3.62
C GLU A 7 11.80 2.91 5.09
N SER A 8 11.20 3.97 5.64
CA SER A 8 10.69 3.96 7.01
C SER A 8 9.62 2.89 7.22
N LEU A 9 8.73 2.67 6.24
CA LEU A 9 7.72 1.60 6.29
C LEU A 9 8.34 0.21 6.29
N VAL A 10 9.40 0.00 5.49
CA VAL A 10 10.15 -1.28 5.51
C VAL A 10 10.75 -1.53 6.89
N ILE A 11 11.40 -0.53 7.48
CA ILE A 11 12.05 -0.65 8.79
C ILE A 11 11.01 -0.91 9.89
N LEU A 12 9.88 -0.21 9.84
CA LEU A 12 8.78 -0.38 10.79
C LEU A 12 8.20 -1.80 10.69
N ALA A 13 7.90 -2.27 9.48
CA ALA A 13 7.34 -3.60 9.25
C ALA A 13 8.34 -4.73 9.55
N ALA A 14 9.65 -4.49 9.34
CA ALA A 14 10.71 -5.42 9.71
C ALA A 14 10.95 -5.49 11.23
N GLY A 15 10.42 -4.54 12.02
CA GLY A 15 10.66 -4.44 13.45
C GLY A 15 12.11 -4.10 13.80
N GLY A 16 12.80 -3.33 12.95
CA GLY A 16 14.18 -2.88 13.17
C GLY A 16 15.06 -2.87 11.90
N LEU A 17 16.36 -2.67 12.10
CA LEU A 17 17.37 -2.49 11.04
C LEU A 17 18.23 -3.72 10.75
N SER A 18 17.95 -4.86 11.39
CA SER A 18 18.74 -6.08 11.19
C SER A 18 18.62 -6.56 9.73
N PRO A 19 19.74 -6.79 9.01
CA PRO A 19 19.72 -7.11 7.58
C PRO A 19 18.86 -8.33 7.21
N ASP A 20 18.80 -9.33 8.09
CA ASP A 20 17.99 -10.55 7.95
C ASP A 20 16.47 -10.29 7.99
N ARG A 21 16.04 -9.15 8.56
CA ARG A 21 14.62 -8.78 8.72
C ARG A 21 14.09 -7.89 7.60
N LEU A 22 14.95 -7.14 6.93
CA LEU A 22 14.57 -6.21 5.86
C LEU A 22 13.80 -6.87 4.69
N PRO A 23 14.10 -8.12 4.27
CA PRO A 23 13.28 -8.80 3.26
C PRO A 23 11.82 -8.96 3.69
N ALA A 24 11.57 -9.28 4.97
CA ALA A 24 10.21 -9.41 5.50
C ALA A 24 9.48 -8.05 5.53
N GLY A 25 10.16 -6.98 5.94
CA GLY A 25 9.59 -5.63 5.89
C GLY A 25 9.28 -5.15 4.47
N THR A 26 10.13 -5.50 3.50
CA THR A 26 9.93 -5.18 2.08
C THR A 26 8.70 -5.89 1.54
N LYS A 27 8.54 -7.17 1.87
CA LYS A 27 7.36 -7.96 1.51
C LYS A 27 6.09 -7.39 2.14
N ALA A 28 6.09 -7.10 3.44
CA ALA A 28 4.95 -6.54 4.14
C ALA A 28 4.53 -5.16 3.57
N ARG A 29 5.49 -4.32 3.19
CA ARG A 29 5.20 -3.05 2.50
C ARG A 29 4.50 -3.27 1.15
N ALA A 30 4.95 -4.24 0.36
CA ALA A 30 4.29 -4.57 -0.92
C ALA A 30 2.85 -5.07 -0.69
N GLU A 31 2.65 -5.99 0.25
CA GLU A 31 1.32 -6.50 0.61
C GLU A 31 0.39 -5.41 1.14
N LEU A 32 0.93 -4.41 1.85
CA LEU A 32 0.18 -3.24 2.29
C LEU A 32 -0.39 -2.45 1.10
N TYR A 33 0.41 -2.24 0.05
CA TYR A 33 -0.06 -1.53 -1.14
C TYR A 33 -1.17 -2.28 -1.87
N ASP A 34 -1.02 -3.59 -2.02
CA ASP A 34 -2.04 -4.45 -2.63
C ASP A 34 -3.34 -4.39 -1.80
N THR A 35 -3.23 -4.51 -0.48
CA THR A 35 -4.37 -4.42 0.45
C THR A 35 -5.04 -3.04 0.40
N MET A 36 -4.27 -1.95 0.30
CA MET A 36 -4.78 -0.59 0.17
C MET A 36 -5.55 -0.39 -1.14
N HIS A 37 -5.03 -0.96 -2.23
CA HIS A 37 -5.69 -0.95 -3.53
C HIS A 37 -7.02 -1.71 -3.47
N GLU A 38 -7.01 -2.97 -3.04
CA GLU A 38 -8.23 -3.80 -2.90
C GLU A 38 -9.30 -3.11 -2.05
N ASN A 39 -8.91 -2.59 -0.87
CA ASN A 39 -9.84 -1.92 0.03
C ASN A 39 -10.41 -0.64 -0.56
N ARG A 40 -9.66 0.06 -1.42
CA ARG A 40 -10.17 1.24 -2.11
C ARG A 40 -11.14 0.86 -3.21
N VAL A 41 -10.81 -0.12 -4.04
CA VAL A 41 -11.71 -0.64 -5.09
C VAL A 41 -13.03 -1.08 -4.46
N ARG A 42 -12.99 -1.88 -3.39
CA ARG A 42 -14.20 -2.30 -2.65
C ARG A 42 -15.04 -1.11 -2.16
N ARG A 43 -14.40 -0.07 -1.62
CA ARG A 43 -15.09 1.14 -1.14
C ARG A 43 -15.68 1.96 -2.28
N LEU A 44 -15.00 2.08 -3.42
CA LEU A 44 -15.49 2.77 -4.61
C LEU A 44 -16.71 2.05 -5.20
N VAL A 45 -16.64 0.72 -5.32
CA VAL A 45 -17.79 -0.09 -5.74
C VAL A 45 -18.96 0.07 -4.78
N ALA A 46 -18.72 0.06 -3.46
CA ALA A 46 -19.76 0.21 -2.45
C ALA A 46 -20.49 1.57 -2.51
N ILE A 47 -19.85 2.62 -3.04
CA ILE A 47 -20.48 3.95 -3.23
C ILE A 47 -21.02 4.17 -4.65
N GLY A 48 -21.06 3.13 -5.49
CA GLY A 48 -21.76 3.15 -6.77
C GLY A 48 -20.91 3.31 -8.02
N PHE A 49 -19.57 3.27 -7.92
CA PHE A 49 -18.72 3.17 -9.10
C PHE A 49 -18.80 1.77 -9.72
N ARG A 50 -18.71 1.68 -11.06
CA ARG A 50 -18.53 0.37 -11.71
C ARG A 50 -17.15 -0.16 -11.39
N GLU A 51 -17.01 -1.48 -11.33
CA GLU A 51 -15.75 -2.16 -11.00
C GLU A 51 -14.56 -1.64 -11.81
N ARG A 52 -14.72 -1.53 -13.15
CA ARG A 52 -13.68 -0.97 -14.01
C ARG A 52 -13.29 0.47 -13.66
N GLU A 53 -14.26 1.31 -13.35
CA GLU A 53 -13.99 2.71 -12.96
C GLU A 53 -13.30 2.78 -11.60
N ALA A 54 -13.71 1.91 -10.66
CA ALA A 54 -13.09 1.80 -9.35
C ALA A 54 -11.61 1.37 -9.44
N GLU A 55 -11.31 0.41 -10.32
CA GLU A 55 -9.95 -0.02 -10.62
C GLU A 55 -9.11 1.12 -11.18
N GLU A 56 -9.58 1.75 -12.27
CA GLU A 56 -8.90 2.87 -12.91
C GLU A 56 -8.65 4.01 -11.90
N LEU A 57 -9.66 4.39 -11.11
CA LEU A 57 -9.52 5.42 -10.08
C LEU A 57 -8.55 5.03 -8.96
N SER A 58 -8.48 3.75 -8.59
CA SER A 58 -7.53 3.33 -7.56
C SER A 58 -6.08 3.44 -8.01
N THR A 59 -5.79 3.23 -9.30
CA THR A 59 -4.42 3.36 -9.83
C THR A 59 -3.91 4.80 -9.85
N LEU A 60 -4.83 5.78 -9.93
CA LEU A 60 -4.50 7.21 -9.94
C LEU A 60 -4.24 7.78 -8.54
N HIS A 61 -4.44 6.98 -7.49
CA HIS A 61 -4.24 7.47 -6.14
C HIS A 61 -2.77 7.58 -5.77
N THR A 62 -2.38 8.77 -5.31
CA THR A 62 -1.15 8.96 -4.54
C THR A 62 -1.33 8.39 -3.14
N PRO A 63 -0.56 7.37 -2.72
CA PRO A 63 -0.67 6.79 -1.39
C PRO A 63 -0.63 7.85 -0.29
N ASN A 64 -1.63 7.80 0.60
CA ASN A 64 -1.67 8.60 1.81
C ASN A 64 -1.58 7.67 3.02
N PHE A 65 -0.58 7.90 3.87
CA PHE A 65 -0.33 7.17 5.12
C PHE A 65 -0.78 8.01 6.33
N MET A 66 -1.99 8.58 6.26
CA MET A 66 -2.67 9.21 7.41
C MET A 66 -3.21 8.18 8.38
#